data_AF-A0A3E1DF87-F1
#
_entry.id   AF-A0A3E1DF87-F1
#
_cell.length_a   1.000
_cell.length_b   1.000
_cell.length_c   1.000
_cell.angle_alpha   90.00
_cell.angle_beta   90.00
_cell.angle_gamma   90.00
#
_symmetry.space_group_name_H-M   'P 1'
#
loop_
_entity.id
_entity.type
_entity.pdbx_description
1 polymer ?
#
loop_
_entity_poly.entity_id
_entity_poly.type
_entity_poly.pdbx_seq_one_letter_code
_entity_poly.pdbx_strand_id
1 'polypeptide(L)' 'MTENDIFDTPLIFRANLLALKALEAEFAGKVKCVFIDPPYNTGSAFTHYDDGVEHSIWLSLMRDRLEIIRRLLSEDGSL' A
#
# COMPACT_ATOMS: atom_id res chain seq x y z
N MET A 1 29.49 0.60 1.03
CA MET A 1 28.57 1.71 1.31
C MET A 1 29.44 2.95 1.37
N THR A 2 29.32 3.83 0.37
CA THR A 2 30.15 5.03 0.25
C THR A 2 29.36 6.23 0.76
N GLU A 3 30.05 7.26 1.28
CA GLU A 3 29.47 8.48 1.88
C GLU A 3 28.54 9.32 0.96
N ASN A 4 28.31 8.91 -0.29
CA ASN A 4 27.51 9.63 -1.28
C ASN A 4 26.16 8.97 -1.64
N ASP A 5 25.72 7.94 -0.90
CA ASP A 5 24.38 7.38 -1.09
C ASP A 5 23.34 8.33 -0.45
N ILE A 6 22.87 9.32 -1.23
CA ILE A 6 21.70 10.13 -0.86
C ILE A 6 20.48 9.24 -1.02
N PHE A 7 19.94 8.75 0.10
CA PHE A 7 18.71 7.96 0.09
C PHE A 7 17.50 8.90 -0.01
N ASP A 8 16.94 9.06 -1.20
CA ASP A 8 15.63 9.69 -1.38
C ASP A 8 14.53 8.73 -0.90
N THR A 9 14.28 8.72 0.42
CA THR A 9 13.24 7.91 1.06
C THR A 9 12.13 8.80 1.60
N PRO A 10 11.08 9.09 0.80
CA PRO A 10 9.95 9.88 1.27
C PRO A 10 9.12 9.10 2.30
N LEU A 11 8.86 9.71 3.46
CA LEU A 11 7.95 9.18 4.46
C LEU A 11 6.63 9.95 4.44
N ILE A 12 5.52 9.24 4.21
CA ILE A 12 4.19 9.86 4.05
C ILE A 12 3.28 9.44 5.20
N PHE A 13 2.92 10.38 6.07
CA PHE A 13 1.94 10.16 7.15
C PHE A 13 0.54 10.62 6.73
N ARG A 14 -0.21 9.73 6.06
CA ARG A 14 -1.62 9.95 5.69
C ARG A 14 -2.40 8.62 5.68
N ALA A 15 -3.73 8.73 5.55
CA ALA A 15 -4.54 7.60 5.12
C ALA A 15 -3.98 7.02 3.81
N ASN A 16 -3.63 5.73 3.83
CA ASN A 16 -2.95 5.04 2.73
C ASN A 16 -3.61 5.26 1.36
N LEU A 17 -4.95 5.27 1.29
CA LEU A 17 -5.67 5.47 0.03
C LEU A 17 -5.36 6.84 -0.61
N LEU A 18 -5.27 7.90 0.20
CA LEU A 18 -4.93 9.24 -0.29
C LEU A 18 -3.45 9.36 -0.63
N ALA A 19 -2.57 8.73 0.16
CA ALA A 19 -1.15 8.68 -0.13
C ALA A 19 -0.88 7.98 -1.47
N LEU A 20 -1.49 6.80 -1.69
CA LEU A 20 -1.39 6.04 -2.93
C LEU A 20 -1.88 6.85 -4.14
N LYS A 21 -3.02 7.55 -4.04
CA LYS A 21 -3.53 8.42 -5.10
C LYS A 21 -2.57 9.56 -5.43
N ALA A 22 -1.92 10.15 -4.44
CA ALA A 22 -0.93 11.20 -4.67
C ALA A 22 0.32 10.68 -5.40
N LEU A 23 0.73 9.44 -5.13
CA LEU A 23 1.87 8.80 -5.79
C LEU A 23 1.61 8.47 -7.26
N GLU A 24 0.35 8.25 -7.67
CA GLU A 24 0.03 7.90 -9.07
C GLU A 24 0.57 8.92 -10.08
N ALA A 25 0.53 10.22 -9.76
CA ALA A 25 0.96 11.27 -10.69
C ALA A 25 2.43 11.15 -11.09
N GLU A 26 3.29 10.65 -10.21
CA GLU A 26 4.74 10.61 -10.42
C GLU A 26 5.28 9.18 -10.59
N PHE A 27 4.66 8.19 -9.93
CA PHE A 27 5.19 6.83 -9.78
C PHE A 27 4.39 5.75 -10.54
N ALA A 28 3.36 6.12 -11.32
CA ALA A 28 2.65 5.15 -12.17
C ALA A 28 3.61 4.38 -13.09
N GLY A 29 3.51 3.04 -13.07
CA GLY A 29 4.36 2.14 -13.86
C GLY A 29 5.83 2.06 -13.44
N LYS A 30 6.23 2.66 -12.30
CA LYS A 30 7.64 2.79 -11.89
C LYS A 30 8.00 2.00 -10.64
N VAL A 31 7.01 1.51 -9.88
CA VAL A 31 7.27 0.83 -8.61
C VAL A 31 7.64 -0.62 -8.85
N LYS A 32 8.85 -1.01 -8.45
CA LYS A 32 9.37 -2.37 -8.66
C LYS A 32 8.81 -3.39 -7.66
N CYS A 33 8.60 -2.97 -6.42
CA CYS A 33 8.15 -3.84 -5.34
C CYS A 33 7.24 -3.05 -4.40
N VAL A 34 6.12 -3.64 -4.03
CA VAL A 34 5.24 -3.15 -2.97
C VAL A 34 5.10 -4.27 -1.95
N PHE A 35 5.20 -3.94 -0.66
CA PHE A 35 4.95 -4.90 0.42
C PHE A 35 3.86 -4.32 1.31
N ILE A 36 2.82 -5.10 1.59
CA ILE A 36 1.72 -4.68 2.45
C ILE A 36 1.40 -5.76 3.49
N ASP A 37 1.05 -5.29 4.68
CA ASP A 37 0.54 -6.12 5.78
C ASP A 37 -0.85 -5.58 6.19
N PRO A 38 -1.89 -5.87 5.38
CA PRO A 38 -3.23 -5.33 5.61
C PRO A 38 -3.90 -5.97 6.84
N PRO A 39 -5.00 -5.40 7.37
CA PRO A 39 -5.79 -6.07 8.39
C PRO A 39 -6.28 -7.43 7.88
N TYR A 40 -6.13 -8.49 8.67
CA TYR A 40 -6.28 -9.87 8.19
C TYR A 40 -7.73 -10.34 8.04
N ASN A 41 -8.66 -9.69 8.73
CA ASN A 41 -10.06 -10.08 8.83
C ASN A 41 -10.26 -11.53 9.33
N THR A 42 -9.50 -11.93 10.35
CA THR A 42 -9.59 -13.29 10.91
C THR A 42 -10.70 -13.46 11.95
N GLY A 43 -11.25 -12.36 12.46
CA GLY A 43 -12.17 -12.34 13.60
C GLY A 43 -11.47 -12.51 14.96
N SER A 44 -10.15 -12.38 15.01
CA SER A 44 -9.35 -12.42 16.22
C SER A 44 -9.29 -11.03 16.87
N ALA A 45 -9.16 -10.96 18.19
CA ALA A 45 -8.96 -9.66 18.84
C ALA A 45 -7.52 -9.16 18.63
N PHE A 46 -7.31 -8.22 17.69
CA PHE A 46 -6.06 -7.46 17.56
C PHE A 46 -6.18 -6.09 18.24
N THR A 47 -5.05 -5.53 18.70
CA THR A 47 -5.00 -4.23 19.37
C THR A 47 -4.96 -3.03 18.41
N HIS A 48 -4.64 -3.27 17.14
CA HIS A 48 -4.26 -2.21 16.19
C HIS A 48 -5.33 -1.90 15.13
N TYR A 49 -6.30 -2.78 14.94
CA TYR A 49 -7.40 -2.61 13.99
C TYR A 49 -8.59 -3.49 14.37
N ASP A 50 -9.77 -3.12 13.86
CA ASP A 50 -10.97 -3.93 13.97
C ASP A 50 -10.88 -5.13 13.02
N ASP A 51 -10.85 -6.33 13.60
CA ASP A 51 -10.68 -7.59 12.89
C ASP A 51 -11.95 -8.42 13.05
N GLY A 52 -12.61 -8.72 11.94
CA GLY A 52 -13.98 -9.23 11.94
C GLY A 52 -15.00 -8.25 11.37
N VAL A 53 -14.58 -7.30 10.54
CA VAL A 53 -15.51 -6.48 9.74
C VAL A 53 -16.21 -7.34 8.70
N GLU A 54 -17.40 -6.92 8.28
CA GLU A 54 -18.17 -7.64 7.26
C GLU A 54 -17.32 -7.82 5.98
N HIS A 55 -17.40 -9.01 5.37
CA HIS A 55 -16.49 -9.41 4.30
C HIS A 55 -16.54 -8.49 3.08
N SER A 56 -17.72 -8.01 2.67
CA SER A 56 -17.85 -7.07 1.56
C SER A 56 -17.23 -5.70 1.88
N ILE A 57 -17.25 -5.26 3.14
CA ILE A 57 -16.55 -4.06 3.60
C ILE A 57 -15.04 -4.25 3.50
N TRP A 58 -14.52 -5.38 3.99
CA TRP A 58 -13.09 -5.68 3.91
C TRP A 58 -12.60 -5.75 2.45
N LEU A 59 -13.35 -6.46 1.59
CA LEU A 59 -13.05 -6.54 0.16
C LEU A 59 -13.06 -5.17 -0.51
N SER A 60 -14.02 -4.30 -0.15
CA SER A 60 -14.07 -2.94 -0.71
C SER A 60 -12.89 -2.09 -0.25
N LEU A 61 -12.48 -2.23 1.01
CA LEU A 61 -11.30 -1.56 1.55
C LEU A 61 -10.02 -1.99 0.82
N MET A 62 -9.86 -3.29 0.57
CA MET A 62 -8.68 -3.83 -0.10
C MET A 62 -8.66 -3.54 -1.60
N ARG A 63 -9.79 -3.73 -2.31
CA ARG A 63 -9.90 -3.53 -3.77
C ARG A 63 -9.38 -2.16 -4.19
N ASP A 64 -9.88 -1.08 -3.58
CA ASP A 64 -9.54 0.28 -3.99
C ASP A 64 -8.03 0.56 -3.86
N ARG A 65 -7.34 -0.08 -2.90
CA ARG A 65 -5.89 0.06 -2.71
C ARG A 65 -5.10 -0.77 -3.70
N LEU A 66 -5.53 -2.01 -3.91
CA LEU A 66 -4.87 -2.94 -4.84
C LEU A 66 -4.96 -2.44 -6.28
N GLU A 67 -6.07 -1.81 -6.67
CA GLU A 67 -6.21 -1.18 -7.99
C GLU A 67 -5.19 -0.07 -8.21
N ILE A 68 -4.98 0.79 -7.21
CA ILE A 68 -3.99 1.87 -7.30
C ILE A 68 -2.57 1.28 -7.32
N ILE A 69 -2.26 0.36 -6.41
CA ILE A 69 -0.98 -0.33 -6.37
C ILE A 69 -0.66 -0.97 -7.72
N ARG A 70 -1.65 -1.60 -8.37
CA ARG A 70 -1.48 -2.20 -9.69
C ARG A 70 -1.12 -1.20 -10.78
N ARG A 71 -1.59 0.06 -10.69
CA ARG A 71 -1.20 1.16 -11.58
C ARG A 71 0.19 1.71 -11.28
N LEU A 72 0.62 1.64 -10.02
CA LEU A 72 1.96 2.06 -9.59
C LEU A 72 3.05 1.06 -10.02
N LEU A 73 2.74 -0.24 -10.04
CA LEU A 73 3.71 -1.29 -10.38
C LEU A 73 4.25 -1.16 -11.82
N SER A 74 5.55 -1.38 -11.99
CA SER A 74 6.15 -1.63 -13.31
C SER A 74 5.65 -2.94 -13.91
N GLU A 75 5.88 -3.14 -15.20
CA GLU A 75 5.46 -4.36 -15.92
C GLU A 75 6.02 -5.64 -15.27
N ASP A 76 7.25 -5.55 -14.77
CA ASP A 76 7.98 -6.62 -14.08
C ASP A 76 7.96 -6.47 -12.54
N GLY A 77 7.06 -5.63 -12.02
CA GLY A 77 6.94 -5.32 -10.60
C GLY A 77 6.16 -6.38 -9.83
N SER A 78 6.47 -6.51 -8.54
CA SER A 78 5.80 -7.45 -7.63
C SER A 78 5.07 -6.73 -6.50
N LEU A 79 3.96 -7.31 -6.07
CA LEU A 79 3.26 -7.00 -4.83
C LEU A 79 3.35 -8.20 -3.88
#